data_AF-E6W5S6-F1
#
_entry.id   AF-E6W5S6-F1
#
_cell.length_a   1.000
_cell.length_b   1.000
_cell.length_c   1.000
_cell.angle_alpha   90.00
_cell.angle_beta   90.00
_cell.angle_gamma   90.00
#
_symmetry.space_group_name_H-M   'P 1'
#
loop_
_entity.id
_entity.type
_entity.pdbx_description
1 polymer ?
#
loop_
_entity_poly.entity_id
_entity_poly.type
_entity_poly.pdbx_seq_one_letter_code
_entity_poly.pdbx_strand_id
1 'polypeptide(L)'
;MKVVPVVMGVLAFTGSAWGVPEDLVTQANIDMLWILIATALVFIMQAGFTLLETGMVRASPEDEEVGLNVSEHGARMSWVDTISTVTSIAGSGDLTQRVEVERGTEIGDVASAFNRFLADLDAKARTLEQASEGNLEQEALSRGPRDVLGNAVDRLLSSLRDVTGKVRQSTDIISTSARELDGSSQELFNSNESLVKLMEHISAKLHNAEQEAQQMKDITLRGAAQVRDTIERMGTITQSLDRLTHLMAKLEDSSNRIGNFIRSIHEVADQTNLLALNAAIEAARAGENGRSFSVVADEVRKLAEMTMMTAKEIDTLSSEMRLRCADAIEQATQSREHTVVISQEARETTATIGSMEQEILSMAGMTQEIMHTIQTHEQTWDSTRNANEKVAQVALRLLNEAGELVDLVSFFDGKTASRGLVSVKP
;
A
#
# COMPACT_ATOMS: atom_id res chain seq x y z
N MET A 1 -49.88 67.74 80.70
CA MET A 1 -50.68 68.23 81.85
C MET A 1 -50.52 69.73 81.94
N LYS A 2 -51.61 70.48 81.73
CA LYS A 2 -51.90 71.87 82.15
C LYS A 2 -50.90 72.98 81.79
N VAL A 3 -51.26 73.74 80.76
CA VAL A 3 -50.94 75.17 80.59
C VAL A 3 -51.65 75.96 81.70
N VAL A 4 -50.92 76.85 82.39
CA VAL A 4 -51.48 77.87 83.31
C VAL A 4 -50.88 79.22 82.91
N PRO A 5 -51.69 80.26 82.62
CA PRO A 5 -51.21 81.52 82.07
C PRO A 5 -50.94 82.61 83.14
N VAL A 6 -50.15 83.57 82.67
CA VAL A 6 -49.71 84.84 83.24
C VAL A 6 -50.86 85.73 83.73
N VAL A 7 -50.69 86.39 84.87
CA VAL A 7 -51.41 87.63 85.24
C VAL A 7 -50.41 88.64 85.82
N MET A 8 -50.20 89.74 85.09
CA MET A 8 -49.48 90.95 85.50
C MET A 8 -50.56 92.01 85.78
N GLY A 9 -50.68 92.45 87.04
CA GLY A 9 -51.61 93.49 87.46
C GLY A 9 -50.86 94.69 88.02
N VAL A 10 -50.86 95.79 87.27
CA VAL A 10 -50.39 97.12 87.70
C VAL A 10 -51.59 97.89 88.24
N LEU A 11 -51.51 98.38 89.48
CA LEU A 11 -52.45 99.35 90.04
C LEU A 11 -51.65 100.51 90.66
N ALA A 12 -51.72 101.66 89.99
CA ALA A 12 -51.30 102.95 90.52
C ALA A 12 -52.42 103.51 91.42
N PHE A 13 -52.07 104.09 92.57
CA PHE A 13 -52.89 105.14 93.18
C PHE A 13 -52.06 106.09 94.04
N THR A 14 -52.52 107.33 94.03
CA THR A 14 -51.90 108.62 94.34
C THR A 14 -51.96 109.04 95.81
N GLY A 15 -51.09 109.98 96.22
CA GLY A 15 -51.52 111.11 97.07
C GLY A 15 -50.86 111.30 98.45
N SER A 16 -49.80 112.11 98.46
CA SER A 16 -49.44 113.18 99.43
C SER A 16 -49.95 113.17 100.88
N ALA A 17 -49.02 113.18 101.85
CA ALA A 17 -48.90 114.22 102.90
C ALA A 17 -47.69 113.90 103.83
N TRP A 18 -47.04 114.94 104.36
CA TRP A 18 -45.87 114.95 105.28
C TRP A 18 -44.50 114.96 104.60
N GLY A 19 -43.74 116.04 104.87
CA GLY A 19 -42.54 116.40 104.14
C GLY A 19 -41.20 116.03 104.77
N VAL A 20 -40.17 116.33 103.96
CA VAL A 20 -38.72 116.43 104.21
C VAL A 20 -37.94 115.09 104.14
N PRO A 21 -36.75 114.99 103.48
CA PRO A 21 -35.93 115.95 102.70
C PRO A 21 -35.65 115.55 101.22
N GLU A 22 -35.14 116.50 100.42
CA GLU A 22 -34.89 116.45 98.96
C GLU A 22 -33.82 115.45 98.46
N ASP A 23 -33.12 114.72 99.33
CA ASP A 23 -32.04 113.79 98.94
C ASP A 23 -32.51 112.37 98.57
N LEU A 24 -33.80 112.04 98.74
CA LEU A 24 -34.35 110.71 98.45
C LEU A 24 -35.04 110.57 97.07
N VAL A 25 -35.30 111.67 96.36
CA VAL A 25 -35.99 111.64 95.05
C VAL A 25 -35.05 111.25 93.90
N THR A 26 -33.74 111.52 94.02
CA THR A 26 -32.72 111.11 93.05
C THR A 26 -32.34 109.64 93.17
N GLN A 27 -32.46 109.03 94.35
CA GLN A 27 -32.12 107.62 94.58
C GLN A 27 -33.18 106.66 93.99
N ALA A 28 -34.47 107.01 94.06
CA ALA A 28 -35.56 106.19 93.51
C ALA A 28 -35.53 106.07 91.97
N ASN A 29 -35.06 107.09 91.25
CA ASN A 29 -34.92 107.05 89.79
C ASN A 29 -33.72 106.20 89.32
N ILE A 30 -32.66 106.09 90.13
CA ILE A 30 -31.50 105.25 89.81
C ILE A 30 -31.86 103.76 89.97
N ASP A 31 -32.63 103.40 91.00
CA ASP A 31 -33.07 102.02 91.22
C ASP A 31 -33.97 101.51 90.08
N MET A 32 -34.85 102.36 89.54
CA MET A 32 -35.72 101.98 88.42
C MET A 32 -34.93 101.74 87.12
N LEU A 33 -33.83 102.47 86.89
CA LEU A 33 -32.96 102.28 85.73
C LEU A 33 -32.19 100.96 85.81
N TRP A 34 -31.66 100.61 86.98
CA TRP A 34 -30.95 99.33 87.19
C TRP A 34 -31.87 98.12 87.05
N ILE A 35 -33.12 98.20 87.54
CA ILE A 35 -34.11 97.13 87.35
C ILE A 35 -34.43 96.93 85.87
N LEU A 36 -34.53 98.01 85.08
CA LEU A 36 -34.78 97.94 83.64
C LEU A 36 -33.62 97.27 82.87
N ILE A 37 -32.37 97.61 83.21
CA ILE A 37 -31.17 97.00 82.62
C ILE A 37 -31.07 95.52 83.01
N ALA A 38 -31.30 95.17 84.27
CA ALA A 38 -31.28 93.79 84.74
C ALA A 38 -32.35 92.94 84.04
N THR A 39 -33.56 93.48 83.85
CA THR A 39 -34.66 92.79 83.16
C THR A 39 -34.32 92.56 81.68
N ALA A 40 -33.73 93.55 81.01
CA ALA A 40 -33.29 93.42 79.62
C ALA A 40 -32.20 92.34 79.44
N LEU A 41 -31.24 92.25 80.37
CA LEU A 41 -30.20 91.22 80.35
C LEU A 41 -30.77 89.82 80.55
N VAL A 42 -31.75 89.65 81.44
CA VAL A 42 -32.42 88.35 81.65
C VAL A 42 -33.14 87.92 80.37
N PHE A 43 -33.85 88.82 79.68
CA PHE A 43 -34.50 88.50 78.41
C PHE A 43 -33.50 88.14 77.29
N ILE A 44 -32.35 88.81 77.20
CA ILE A 44 -31.29 88.46 76.23
C ILE A 44 -30.73 87.07 76.52
N MET A 45 -30.48 86.76 77.80
CA MET A 45 -29.98 85.45 78.21
C MET A 45 -31.01 84.34 77.92
N GLN A 46 -32.29 84.60 78.17
CA GLN A 46 -33.36 83.65 77.87
C GLN A 46 -33.50 83.41 76.37
N ALA A 47 -33.39 84.46 75.54
CA ALA A 47 -33.39 84.35 74.08
C ALA A 47 -32.21 83.51 73.57
N GLY A 48 -31.01 83.73 74.11
CA GLY A 48 -29.82 82.94 73.78
C GLY A 48 -29.94 81.46 74.14
N PHE A 49 -30.54 81.15 75.30
CA PHE A 49 -30.74 79.76 75.71
C PHE A 49 -31.80 79.07 74.86
N THR A 50 -32.90 79.75 74.50
CA THR A 50 -33.88 79.19 73.55
C THR A 50 -33.28 78.89 72.18
N LEU A 51 -32.35 79.70 71.65
CA LEU A 51 -31.68 79.41 70.37
C LEU A 51 -30.81 78.15 70.42
N LEU A 52 -30.20 77.86 71.57
CA LEU A 52 -29.44 76.63 71.80
C LEU A 52 -30.36 75.42 71.94
N GLU A 53 -31.47 75.56 72.68
CA GLU A 53 -32.40 74.47 72.97
C GLU A 53 -33.30 74.11 71.78
N THR A 54 -33.60 75.05 70.88
CA THR A 54 -34.32 74.77 69.63
C THR A 54 -33.45 74.18 68.53
N GLY A 55 -32.15 73.95 68.78
CA GLY A 55 -31.24 73.29 67.84
C GLY A 55 -30.90 74.10 66.59
N MET A 56 -31.26 75.39 66.53
CA MET A 56 -31.02 76.26 65.37
C MET A 56 -29.54 76.63 65.14
N VAL A 57 -28.65 76.22 66.05
CA VAL A 57 -27.20 76.45 65.99
C VAL A 57 -26.41 75.16 65.69
N ARG A 58 -27.08 74.00 65.58
CA ARG A 58 -26.42 72.71 65.32
C ARG A 58 -26.50 72.36 63.82
N ALA A 59 -25.35 72.07 63.21
CA ALA A 59 -25.27 71.62 61.82
C ALA A 59 -26.04 70.31 61.63
N SER A 60 -26.59 70.07 60.43
CA SER A 60 -27.34 68.84 60.15
C SER A 60 -26.39 67.63 60.14
N PRO A 61 -26.88 66.41 60.45
CA PRO A 61 -26.04 65.20 60.41
C PRO A 61 -25.42 64.93 59.03
N GLU A 62 -26.08 65.35 57.94
CA GLU A 62 -25.55 65.24 56.57
C GLU A 62 -24.39 66.23 56.34
N ASP A 63 -24.47 67.44 56.89
CA ASP A 63 -23.40 68.45 56.82
C ASP A 63 -22.20 68.10 57.72
N GLU A 64 -22.40 67.29 58.76
CA GLU A 64 -21.34 66.82 59.67
C GLU A 64 -20.51 65.70 59.01
N GLU A 65 -21.14 64.85 58.19
CA GLU A 65 -20.47 63.81 57.41
C GLU A 65 -19.68 64.40 56.21
N VAL A 66 -20.20 65.45 55.58
CA VAL A 66 -19.49 66.20 54.53
C VAL A 66 -18.40 67.11 55.12
N GLY A 67 -18.65 67.74 56.27
CA GLY A 67 -17.78 68.75 56.87
C GLY A 67 -16.43 68.22 57.35
N LEU A 68 -16.36 66.98 57.84
CA LEU A 68 -15.11 66.34 58.29
C LEU A 68 -14.18 65.96 57.14
N ASN A 69 -14.71 65.66 55.95
CA ASN A 69 -13.91 65.23 54.81
C ASN A 69 -13.34 66.42 53.98
N VAL A 70 -14.05 67.55 53.98
CA VAL A 70 -13.70 68.74 53.18
C VAL A 70 -12.76 69.70 53.91
N SER A 71 -12.84 69.77 55.25
CA SER A 71 -12.23 70.88 56.01
C SER A 71 -10.73 70.73 56.32
N GLU A 72 -10.15 69.52 56.28
CA GLU A 72 -8.72 69.33 56.59
C GLU A 72 -7.83 69.14 55.34
N HIS A 73 -8.34 68.58 54.23
CA HIS A 73 -7.50 68.24 53.06
C HIS A 73 -8.06 68.62 51.67
N GLY A 74 -9.22 69.28 51.57
CA GLY A 74 -9.76 69.72 50.27
C GLY A 74 -10.14 68.58 49.31
N ALA A 75 -10.39 67.38 49.83
CA ALA A 75 -10.71 66.19 49.06
C ALA A 75 -12.13 66.26 48.47
N ARG A 76 -12.28 65.94 47.18
CA ARG A 76 -13.56 65.87 46.46
C ARG A 76 -14.12 64.45 46.36
N MET A 77 -13.30 63.42 46.55
CA MET A 77 -13.72 62.02 46.45
C MET A 77 -13.98 61.38 47.82
N SER A 78 -15.10 60.67 47.95
CA SER A 78 -15.34 59.77 49.08
C SER A 78 -14.72 58.38 48.85
N TRP A 79 -14.32 57.71 49.93
CA TRP A 79 -13.99 56.27 49.91
C TRP A 79 -15.15 55.44 49.37
N VAL A 80 -16.39 55.87 49.61
CA VAL A 80 -17.60 55.20 49.12
C VAL A 80 -17.70 55.27 47.59
N ASP A 81 -17.36 56.41 46.99
CA ASP A 81 -17.38 56.59 45.52
C ASP A 81 -16.26 55.79 44.84
N THR A 82 -15.09 55.74 45.49
CA THR A 82 -13.94 54.93 45.03
C THR A 82 -14.29 53.44 45.06
N ILE A 83 -14.83 52.95 46.18
CA ILE A 83 -15.19 51.54 46.36
C ILE A 83 -16.36 51.16 45.45
N SER A 84 -17.36 52.02 45.28
CA SER A 84 -18.49 51.75 44.37
C SER A 84 -18.03 51.66 42.91
N THR A 85 -17.11 52.54 42.49
CA THR A 85 -16.50 52.48 41.15
C THR A 85 -15.68 51.21 40.97
N VAL A 86 -14.81 50.85 41.93
CA VAL A 86 -14.03 49.59 41.90
C VAL A 86 -14.95 48.37 41.85
N THR A 87 -16.03 48.38 42.61
CA THR A 87 -17.03 47.29 42.66
C THR A 87 -17.79 47.18 41.33
N SER A 88 -18.14 48.32 40.73
CA SER A 88 -18.75 48.39 39.39
C SER A 88 -17.83 47.80 38.33
N ILE A 89 -16.54 48.17 38.34
CA ILE A 89 -15.53 47.66 37.41
C ILE A 89 -15.34 46.14 37.61
N ALA A 90 -15.18 45.69 38.85
CA ALA A 90 -15.03 44.27 39.16
C ALA A 90 -16.27 43.44 38.81
N GLY A 91 -17.48 44.00 38.94
CA GLY A 91 -18.75 43.33 38.62
C GLY A 91 -19.09 43.32 37.13
N SER A 92 -18.71 44.36 36.39
CA SER A 92 -18.95 44.45 34.94
C SER A 92 -17.86 43.80 34.10
N GLY A 93 -16.64 43.71 34.63
CA GLY A 93 -15.46 43.27 33.86
C GLY A 93 -14.98 44.30 32.82
N ASP A 94 -15.52 45.52 32.84
CA ASP A 94 -15.16 46.59 31.91
C ASP A 94 -13.82 47.23 32.32
N LEU A 95 -12.74 46.70 31.75
CA LEU A 95 -11.38 47.20 31.96
C LEU A 95 -11.09 48.53 31.24
N THR A 96 -12.07 49.18 30.61
CA THR A 96 -11.90 50.52 30.02
C THR A 96 -12.23 51.64 31.01
N GLN A 97 -13.03 51.33 32.03
CA GLN A 97 -13.37 52.27 33.12
C GLN A 97 -12.17 52.54 34.03
N ARG A 98 -12.05 53.77 34.52
CA ARG A 98 -10.97 54.21 35.40
C ARG A 98 -11.54 54.92 36.62
N VAL A 99 -10.89 54.73 37.76
CA VAL A 99 -11.21 55.46 38.99
C VAL A 99 -10.65 56.88 38.86
N GLU A 100 -11.41 57.91 39.25
CA GLU A 100 -10.92 59.28 39.27
C GLU A 100 -9.71 59.42 40.21
N VAL A 101 -8.72 60.26 39.85
CA VAL A 101 -7.45 60.38 40.59
C VAL A 101 -7.27 61.79 41.13
N GLU A 102 -7.39 61.93 42.45
CA GLU A 102 -7.19 63.19 43.16
C GLU A 102 -5.75 63.32 43.70
N ARG A 103 -4.94 64.19 43.08
CA ARG A 103 -3.50 64.29 43.37
C ARG A 103 -3.23 64.86 44.76
N GLY A 104 -2.31 64.24 45.50
CA GLY A 104 -1.88 64.68 46.83
C GLY A 104 -2.71 64.11 47.97
N THR A 105 -3.60 63.16 47.69
CA THR A 105 -4.39 62.42 48.68
C THR A 105 -4.04 60.92 48.67
N GLU A 106 -4.21 60.25 49.80
CA GLU A 106 -4.03 58.80 49.93
C GLU A 106 -5.01 58.03 49.03
N ILE A 107 -6.22 58.57 48.85
CA ILE A 107 -7.25 58.00 47.97
C ILE A 107 -6.80 58.06 46.51
N GLY A 108 -6.22 59.19 46.08
CA GLY A 108 -5.69 59.35 44.72
C GLY A 108 -4.49 58.45 44.44
N ASP A 109 -3.62 58.22 45.42
CA ASP A 109 -2.49 57.28 45.27
C ASP A 109 -2.97 55.83 45.08
N VAL A 110 -4.01 55.42 45.81
CA VAL A 110 -4.67 54.11 45.65
C VAL A 110 -5.39 54.02 44.30
N ALA A 111 -6.14 55.05 43.89
CA ALA A 111 -6.79 55.10 42.58
C ALA A 111 -5.78 55.01 41.43
N SER A 112 -4.63 55.70 41.56
CA SER A 112 -3.52 55.63 40.60
C SER A 112 -2.87 54.24 40.54
N ALA A 113 -2.67 53.59 41.68
CA ALA A 113 -2.17 52.21 41.74
C ALA A 113 -3.17 51.21 41.12
N PHE A 114 -4.47 51.36 41.40
CA PHE A 114 -5.53 50.53 40.85
C PHE A 114 -5.68 50.72 39.33
N ASN A 115 -5.66 51.96 38.84
CA ASN A 115 -5.70 52.23 37.40
C ASN A 115 -4.48 51.66 36.65
N ARG A 116 -3.29 51.64 37.28
CA ARG A 116 -2.10 50.96 36.72
C ARG A 116 -2.27 49.45 36.66
N PHE A 117 -2.93 48.84 37.65
CA PHE A 117 -3.28 47.43 37.64
C PHE A 117 -4.33 47.11 36.55
N LEU A 118 -5.38 47.93 36.41
CA LEU A 118 -6.36 47.81 35.34
C LEU A 118 -5.73 47.93 33.95
N ALA A 119 -4.78 48.85 33.76
CA ALA A 119 -4.07 48.99 32.50
C ALA A 119 -3.24 47.74 32.14
N ASP A 120 -2.66 47.05 33.13
CA ASP A 120 -1.96 45.78 32.91
C ASP A 120 -2.93 44.65 32.53
N LEU A 121 -4.09 44.58 33.18
CA LEU A 121 -5.14 43.63 32.82
C LEU A 121 -5.71 43.90 31.43
N ASP A 122 -5.98 45.16 31.08
CA ASP A 122 -6.48 45.58 29.77
C ASP A 122 -5.49 45.21 28.65
N ALA A 123 -4.19 45.44 28.86
CA ALA A 123 -3.15 45.03 27.91
C ALA A 123 -3.15 43.51 27.66
N LYS A 124 -3.25 42.70 28.73
CA LYS A 124 -3.31 41.24 28.62
C LYS A 124 -4.60 40.76 27.96
N ALA A 125 -5.73 41.41 28.24
CA ALA A 125 -7.01 41.12 27.61
C ALA A 125 -6.99 41.42 26.11
N ARG A 126 -6.44 42.57 25.70
CA ARG A 126 -6.26 42.93 24.28
C ARG A 126 -5.37 41.96 23.52
N THR A 127 -4.31 41.44 24.15
CA THR A 127 -3.48 40.42 23.51
C THR A 127 -4.23 39.10 23.32
N LEU A 128 -5.08 38.71 24.29
CA LEU A 128 -5.95 37.54 24.11
C LEU A 128 -7.00 37.77 23.01
N GLU A 129 -7.54 38.98 22.90
CA GLU A 129 -8.43 39.38 21.80
C GLU A 129 -7.71 39.27 20.44
N GLN A 130 -6.51 39.83 20.32
CA GLN A 130 -5.70 39.73 19.10
C GLN A 130 -5.31 38.28 18.77
N ALA A 131 -5.02 37.45 19.78
CA ALA A 131 -4.79 36.02 19.58
C ALA A 131 -6.04 35.28 19.09
N SER A 132 -7.23 35.69 19.56
CA SER A 132 -8.52 35.16 19.10
C SER A 132 -8.86 35.58 17.66
N GLU A 133 -8.32 36.72 17.21
CA GLU A 133 -8.38 37.20 15.83
C GLU A 133 -7.31 36.57 14.92
N GLY A 134 -6.50 35.65 15.43
CA GLY A 134 -5.48 34.94 14.66
C GLY A 134 -4.11 35.63 14.62
N ASN A 135 -3.88 36.68 15.41
CA ASN A 135 -2.55 37.27 15.55
C ASN A 135 -1.82 36.67 16.75
N LEU A 136 -0.98 35.67 16.47
CA LEU A 136 -0.11 35.05 17.48
C LEU A 136 1.25 35.75 17.62
N GLU A 137 1.60 36.75 16.81
CA GLU A 137 2.92 37.42 16.82
C GLU A 137 2.99 38.55 17.86
N GLN A 138 2.78 38.19 19.12
CA GLN A 138 2.76 39.10 20.26
C GLN A 138 4.04 38.98 21.09
N GLU A 139 4.52 40.12 21.60
CA GLU A 139 5.64 40.16 22.56
C GLU A 139 5.23 39.56 23.91
N ALA A 140 6.23 39.10 24.67
CA ALA A 140 5.98 38.52 26.00
C ALA A 140 5.40 39.57 26.95
N LEU A 141 4.26 39.23 27.57
CA LEU A 141 3.53 40.12 28.47
C LEU A 141 3.98 39.99 29.93
N SER A 142 4.68 38.92 30.28
CA SER A 142 5.14 38.67 31.65
C SER A 142 6.10 39.75 32.14
N ARG A 143 5.72 40.44 33.21
CA ARG A 143 6.59 41.42 33.90
C ARG A 143 7.56 40.80 34.91
N GLY A 144 7.60 39.47 35.00
CA GLY A 144 8.52 38.73 35.85
C GLY A 144 7.95 37.39 36.37
N PRO A 145 8.72 36.65 37.19
CA PRO A 145 8.37 35.29 37.58
C PRO A 145 7.06 35.14 38.39
N ARG A 146 6.59 36.22 39.01
CA ARG A 146 5.37 36.24 39.85
C ARG A 146 4.13 36.75 39.11
N ASP A 147 4.26 37.17 37.86
CA ASP A 147 3.13 37.59 37.03
C ASP A 147 2.33 36.37 36.55
N VAL A 148 1.42 35.87 37.38
CA VAL A 148 0.70 34.63 37.08
C VAL A 148 -0.08 34.71 35.77
N LEU A 149 -0.75 35.85 35.52
CA LEU A 149 -1.57 36.04 34.33
C LEU A 149 -0.71 36.24 33.08
N GLY A 150 0.32 37.09 33.15
CA GLY A 150 1.24 37.30 32.01
C GLY A 150 1.94 36.01 31.61
N ASN A 151 2.47 35.25 32.58
CA ASN A 151 3.07 33.94 32.32
C ASN A 151 2.05 32.91 31.77
N ALA A 152 0.77 32.99 32.14
CA ALA A 152 -0.26 32.11 31.60
C ALA A 152 -0.61 32.45 30.14
N VAL A 153 -0.75 33.74 29.81
CA VAL A 153 -0.98 34.21 28.43
C VAL A 153 0.21 33.86 27.54
N ASP A 154 1.44 34.11 28.00
CA ASP A 154 2.67 33.76 27.25
C ASP A 154 2.75 32.24 26.98
N ARG A 155 2.42 31.41 27.97
CA ARG A 155 2.35 29.94 27.78
C ARG A 155 1.27 29.53 26.78
N LEU A 156 0.10 30.17 26.81
CA LEU A 156 -0.99 29.90 25.87
C LEU A 156 -0.58 30.28 24.43
N LEU A 157 -0.01 31.47 24.23
CA LEU A 157 0.47 31.92 22.92
C LEU A 157 1.56 30.99 22.39
N SER A 158 2.52 30.62 23.22
CA SER A 158 3.58 29.66 22.86
C SER A 158 2.99 28.31 22.47
N SER A 159 2.03 27.80 23.25
CA SER A 159 1.34 26.53 22.94
C SER A 159 0.55 26.59 21.63
N LEU A 160 -0.13 27.71 21.34
CA LEU A 160 -0.85 27.89 20.08
C LEU A 160 0.11 27.94 18.89
N ARG A 161 1.23 28.67 19.01
CA ARG A 161 2.28 28.70 17.97
C ARG A 161 2.89 27.31 17.71
N ASP A 162 3.13 26.53 18.76
CA ASP A 162 3.66 25.17 18.63
C ASP A 162 2.64 24.24 17.94
N VAL A 163 1.36 24.32 18.32
CA VAL A 163 0.29 23.54 17.66
C VAL A 163 0.14 23.95 16.20
N THR A 164 0.07 25.25 15.86
CA THR A 164 -0.06 25.70 14.47
C THR A 164 1.15 25.30 13.63
N GLY A 165 2.37 25.41 14.18
CA GLY A 165 3.60 24.92 13.55
C GLY A 165 3.57 23.42 13.26
N LYS A 166 3.13 22.60 14.23
CA LYS A 166 2.97 21.15 14.06
C LYS A 166 1.90 20.79 13.03
N VAL A 167 0.78 21.52 12.98
CA VAL A 167 -0.25 21.31 11.95
C VAL A 167 0.30 21.66 10.56
N ARG A 168 1.03 22.78 10.38
CA ARG A 168 1.68 23.09 9.08
C ARG A 168 2.62 21.98 8.63
N GLN A 169 3.53 21.58 9.51
CA GLN A 169 4.47 20.50 9.20
C GLN A 169 3.75 19.21 8.83
N SER A 170 2.71 18.82 9.58
CA SER A 170 1.91 17.63 9.28
C SER A 170 1.20 17.75 7.93
N THR A 171 0.73 18.94 7.59
CA THR A 171 0.01 19.22 6.33
C THR A 171 0.93 19.17 5.11
N ASP A 172 2.17 19.67 5.24
CA ASP A 172 3.20 19.54 4.20
C ASP A 172 3.58 18.08 3.96
N ILE A 173 3.70 17.29 5.03
CA ILE A 173 3.94 15.85 4.95
C ILE A 173 2.77 15.16 4.25
N ILE A 174 1.52 15.41 4.67
CA ILE A 174 0.32 14.82 4.04
C ILE A 174 0.25 15.17 2.55
N SER A 175 0.49 16.44 2.19
CA SER A 175 0.47 16.90 0.80
C SER A 175 1.54 16.23 -0.06
N THR A 176 2.73 16.04 0.50
CA THR A 176 3.84 15.37 -0.20
C THR A 176 3.54 13.89 -0.37
N SER A 177 3.13 13.20 0.70
CA SER A 177 2.74 11.78 0.66
C SER A 177 1.56 11.53 -0.27
N ALA A 178 0.58 12.44 -0.34
CA ALA A 178 -0.54 12.34 -1.27
C ALA A 178 -0.08 12.39 -2.74
N ARG A 179 0.85 13.29 -3.08
CA ARG A 179 1.42 13.37 -4.44
C ARG A 179 2.27 12.15 -4.80
N GLU A 180 3.06 11.65 -3.84
CA GLU A 180 3.83 10.41 -4.02
C GLU A 180 2.91 9.20 -4.24
N LEU A 181 1.79 9.14 -3.52
CA LEU A 181 0.79 8.09 -3.65
C LEU A 181 0.10 8.13 -5.02
N ASP A 182 -0.25 9.32 -5.51
CA ASP A 182 -0.81 9.52 -6.85
C ASP A 182 0.17 9.10 -7.95
N GLY A 183 1.42 9.53 -7.85
CA GLY A 183 2.48 9.12 -8.78
C GLY A 183 2.70 7.60 -8.80
N SER A 184 2.79 6.99 -7.61
CA SER A 184 2.92 5.53 -7.46
C SER A 184 1.71 4.79 -8.05
N SER A 185 0.51 5.34 -7.88
CA SER A 185 -0.73 4.79 -8.43
C SER A 185 -0.72 4.80 -9.97
N GLN A 186 -0.23 5.88 -10.59
CA GLN A 186 -0.12 5.97 -12.04
C GLN A 186 0.94 5.00 -12.60
N GLU A 187 2.09 4.87 -11.93
CA GLU A 187 3.12 3.90 -12.30
C GLU A 187 2.59 2.46 -12.22
N LEU A 188 1.87 2.14 -11.15
CA LEU A 188 1.25 0.84 -10.95
C LEU A 188 0.21 0.54 -12.05
N PHE A 189 -0.58 1.54 -12.46
CA PHE A 189 -1.52 1.39 -13.58
C PHE A 189 -0.81 1.06 -14.90
N ASN A 190 0.25 1.81 -15.24
CA ASN A 190 1.01 1.60 -16.48
C ASN A 190 1.73 0.24 -16.50
N SER A 191 2.28 -0.16 -15.36
CA SER A 191 2.91 -1.48 -15.17
C SER A 191 1.88 -2.60 -15.37
N ASN A 192 0.69 -2.45 -14.77
CA ASN A 192 -0.39 -3.42 -14.93
C ASN A 192 -0.90 -3.51 -16.37
N GLU A 193 -1.03 -2.40 -17.09
CA GLU A 193 -1.42 -2.44 -18.51
C GLU A 193 -0.40 -3.22 -19.36
N SER A 194 0.89 -3.06 -19.05
CA SER A 194 1.97 -3.80 -19.71
C SER A 194 1.90 -5.30 -19.41
N LEU A 195 1.55 -5.68 -18.17
CA LEU A 195 1.33 -7.06 -17.78
C LEU A 195 0.14 -7.71 -18.50
N VAL A 196 -0.95 -6.98 -18.74
CA VAL A 196 -2.09 -7.50 -19.52
C VAL A 196 -1.66 -7.87 -20.93
N LYS A 197 -0.95 -6.97 -21.63
CA LYS A 197 -0.44 -7.23 -22.98
C LYS A 197 0.51 -8.43 -23.01
N LEU A 198 1.34 -8.58 -21.98
CA LEU A 198 2.21 -9.74 -21.83
C LEU A 198 1.39 -11.03 -21.71
N MET A 199 0.33 -11.04 -20.89
CA MET A 199 -0.53 -12.21 -20.71
C MET A 199 -1.29 -12.58 -21.98
N GLU A 200 -1.78 -11.61 -22.74
CA GLU A 200 -2.37 -11.85 -24.07
C GLU A 200 -1.38 -12.54 -25.01
N HIS A 201 -0.14 -12.05 -25.03
CA HIS A 201 0.91 -12.64 -25.86
C HIS A 201 1.30 -14.05 -25.41
N ILE A 202 1.38 -14.31 -24.09
CA ILE A 202 1.61 -15.66 -23.55
C ILE A 202 0.45 -16.59 -23.93
N SER A 203 -0.79 -16.14 -23.81
CA SER A 203 -1.98 -16.92 -24.18
C SER A 203 -1.94 -17.36 -25.65
N ALA A 204 -1.61 -16.43 -26.56
CA ALA A 204 -1.44 -16.76 -27.98
C ALA A 204 -0.29 -17.76 -28.22
N LYS A 205 0.82 -17.65 -27.47
CA LYS A 205 1.93 -18.61 -27.56
C LYS A 205 1.57 -19.98 -27.02
N LEU A 206 0.75 -20.07 -25.96
CA LEU A 206 0.25 -21.34 -25.45
C LEU A 206 -0.65 -22.05 -26.45
N HIS A 207 -1.51 -21.31 -27.16
CA HIS A 207 -2.34 -21.91 -28.20
C HIS A 207 -1.49 -22.53 -29.32
N ASN A 208 -0.43 -21.84 -29.75
CA ASN A 208 0.52 -22.40 -30.72
C ASN A 208 1.23 -23.64 -30.15
N ALA A 209 1.67 -23.60 -28.89
CA ALA A 209 2.33 -24.73 -28.24
C ALA A 209 1.41 -25.96 -28.12
N GLU A 210 0.11 -25.75 -27.84
CA GLU A 210 -0.91 -26.80 -27.83
C GLU A 210 -1.05 -27.44 -29.23
N GLN A 211 -1.13 -26.61 -30.27
CA GLN A 211 -1.19 -27.08 -31.65
C GLN A 211 0.07 -27.87 -32.04
N GLU A 212 1.26 -27.37 -31.69
CA GLU A 212 2.53 -28.05 -31.95
C GLU A 212 2.62 -29.39 -31.20
N ALA A 213 2.19 -29.45 -29.93
CA ALA A 213 2.13 -30.69 -29.17
C ALA A 213 1.20 -31.72 -29.81
N GLN A 214 0.04 -31.28 -30.32
CA GLN A 214 -0.89 -32.15 -31.03
C GLN A 214 -0.33 -32.66 -32.36
N GLN A 215 0.39 -31.81 -33.11
CA GLN A 215 1.10 -32.23 -34.33
C GLN A 215 2.21 -33.23 -34.02
N MET A 216 2.98 -32.98 -32.95
CA MET A 216 4.05 -33.87 -32.51
C MET A 216 3.47 -35.24 -32.11
N LYS A 217 2.33 -35.26 -31.43
CA LYS A 217 1.61 -36.50 -31.10
C LYS A 217 1.27 -37.32 -32.35
N ASP A 218 0.72 -36.69 -33.38
CA ASP A 218 0.40 -37.37 -34.65
C ASP A 218 1.66 -37.93 -35.34
N ILE A 219 2.73 -37.15 -35.40
CA ILE A 219 4.02 -37.58 -35.98
C ILE A 219 4.58 -38.78 -35.21
N THR A 220 4.58 -38.72 -33.88
CA THR A 220 5.07 -39.79 -33.00
C THR A 220 4.24 -41.07 -33.19
N LEU A 221 2.91 -40.98 -33.27
CA LEU A 221 2.04 -42.13 -33.51
C LEU A 221 2.28 -42.76 -34.89
N ARG A 222 2.45 -41.94 -35.94
CA ARG A 222 2.82 -42.41 -37.28
C ARG A 222 4.20 -43.06 -37.30
N GLY A 223 5.17 -42.47 -36.62
CA GLY A 223 6.50 -43.04 -36.43
C GLY A 223 6.45 -44.41 -35.75
N ALA A 224 5.68 -44.53 -34.67
CA ALA A 224 5.48 -45.79 -33.95
C ALA A 224 4.91 -46.89 -34.86
N ALA A 225 3.92 -46.54 -35.68
CA ALA A 225 3.31 -47.47 -36.63
C ALA A 225 4.31 -47.92 -37.71
N GLN A 226 5.12 -47.00 -38.24
CA GLN A 226 6.11 -47.30 -39.27
C GLN A 226 7.26 -48.19 -38.75
N VAL A 227 7.72 -47.96 -37.52
CA VAL A 227 8.72 -48.81 -36.88
C VAL A 227 8.16 -50.21 -36.62
N ARG A 228 6.88 -50.31 -36.21
CA ARG A 228 6.20 -51.61 -36.04
C ARG A 228 6.11 -52.39 -37.34
N ASP A 229 5.71 -51.75 -38.45
CA ASP A 229 5.70 -52.36 -39.79
C ASP A 229 7.10 -52.83 -40.21
N THR A 230 8.14 -52.05 -39.88
CA THR A 230 9.53 -52.44 -40.15
C THR A 230 9.92 -53.73 -39.41
N ILE A 231 9.58 -53.85 -38.12
CA ILE A 231 9.84 -55.07 -37.33
C ILE A 231 9.11 -56.28 -37.93
N GLU A 232 7.85 -56.12 -38.33
CA GLU A 232 7.05 -57.20 -38.95
C GLU A 232 7.66 -57.66 -40.29
N ARG A 233 8.07 -56.72 -41.14
CA ARG A 233 8.75 -57.01 -42.41
C ARG A 233 10.09 -57.71 -42.20
N MET A 234 10.88 -57.31 -41.21
CA MET A 234 12.13 -58.01 -40.85
C MET A 234 11.86 -59.44 -40.37
N GLY A 235 10.77 -59.67 -39.65
CA GLY A 235 10.30 -61.02 -39.32
C GLY A 235 10.02 -61.87 -40.57
N THR A 236 9.35 -61.29 -41.56
CA THR A 236 9.03 -61.95 -42.84
C THR A 236 10.29 -62.25 -43.67
N ILE A 237 11.26 -61.32 -43.68
CA ILE A 237 12.57 -61.52 -44.34
C ILE A 237 13.32 -62.66 -43.66
N THR A 238 13.35 -62.70 -42.32
CA THR A 238 14.01 -63.77 -41.56
C THR A 238 13.44 -65.15 -41.93
N GLN A 239 12.12 -65.28 -42.00
CA GLN A 239 11.46 -66.53 -42.42
C GLN A 239 11.80 -66.92 -43.87
N SER A 240 11.91 -65.93 -44.76
CA SER A 240 12.27 -66.15 -46.16
C SER A 240 13.72 -66.63 -46.30
N LEU A 241 14.65 -66.07 -45.52
CA LEU A 241 16.04 -66.50 -45.44
C LEU A 241 16.16 -67.92 -44.88
N ASP A 242 15.41 -68.26 -43.84
CA ASP A 242 15.37 -69.62 -43.29
C ASP A 242 14.92 -70.65 -44.33
N ARG A 243 13.90 -70.30 -45.12
CA ARG A 243 13.43 -71.13 -46.21
C ARG A 243 14.47 -71.25 -47.33
N LEU A 244 15.17 -70.17 -47.68
CA LEU A 244 16.22 -70.17 -48.69
C LEU A 244 17.38 -71.08 -48.29
N THR A 245 17.88 -70.95 -47.05
CA THR A 245 18.94 -71.81 -46.51
C THR A 245 18.56 -73.29 -46.57
N HIS A 246 17.32 -73.63 -46.19
CA HIS A 246 16.82 -75.01 -46.29
C HIS A 246 16.75 -75.53 -47.72
N LEU A 247 16.33 -74.70 -48.68
CA LEU A 247 16.28 -75.08 -50.10
C LEU A 247 17.68 -75.27 -50.68
N MET A 248 18.64 -74.39 -50.34
CA MET A 248 20.03 -74.51 -50.79
C MET A 248 20.69 -75.77 -50.20
N ALA A 249 20.45 -76.09 -48.93
CA ALA A 249 20.95 -77.33 -48.31
C ALA A 249 20.42 -78.59 -49.03
N LYS A 250 19.14 -78.60 -49.43
CA LYS A 250 18.58 -79.70 -50.24
C LYS A 250 19.17 -79.79 -51.65
N LEU A 251 19.48 -78.65 -52.26
CA LEU A 251 20.11 -78.61 -53.58
C LEU A 251 21.57 -79.08 -53.51
N GLU A 252 22.27 -78.74 -52.43
CA GLU A 252 23.61 -79.23 -52.13
C GLU A 252 23.63 -80.76 -51.98
N ASP A 253 22.71 -81.32 -51.19
CA ASP A 253 22.53 -82.78 -51.05
C ASP A 253 22.25 -83.46 -52.40
N SER A 254 21.34 -82.86 -53.19
CA SER A 254 21.02 -83.37 -54.54
C SER A 254 22.24 -83.34 -55.46
N SER A 255 23.05 -82.29 -55.41
CA SER A 255 24.29 -82.16 -56.19
C SER A 255 25.35 -83.18 -55.75
N ASN A 256 25.45 -83.47 -54.45
CA ASN A 256 26.32 -84.53 -53.96
C ASN A 256 25.89 -85.92 -54.44
N ARG A 257 24.58 -86.20 -54.47
CA ARG A 257 24.02 -87.44 -55.02
C ARG A 257 24.29 -87.57 -56.52
N ILE A 258 24.14 -86.48 -57.27
CA ILE A 258 24.48 -86.42 -58.70
C ILE A 258 25.97 -86.73 -58.91
N GLY A 259 26.87 -86.11 -58.14
CA GLY A 259 28.31 -86.41 -58.19
C GLY A 259 28.64 -87.89 -57.96
N ASN A 260 27.94 -88.55 -57.04
CA ASN A 260 28.08 -90.00 -56.82
C ASN A 260 27.64 -90.82 -58.03
N PHE A 261 26.51 -90.47 -58.68
CA PHE A 261 26.06 -91.14 -59.90
C PHE A 261 27.04 -90.95 -61.06
N ILE A 262 27.61 -89.75 -61.20
CA ILE A 262 28.58 -89.45 -62.25
C ILE A 262 29.85 -90.27 -62.07
N ARG A 263 30.31 -90.47 -60.82
CA ARG A 263 31.44 -91.36 -60.53
C ARG A 263 31.16 -92.80 -60.98
N SER A 264 29.97 -93.33 -60.67
CA SER A 264 29.57 -94.66 -61.15
C SER A 264 29.48 -94.74 -62.67
N ILE A 265 29.01 -93.70 -63.36
CA ILE A 265 28.98 -93.64 -64.83
C ILE A 265 30.41 -93.66 -65.39
N HIS A 266 31.34 -92.90 -64.78
CA HIS A 266 32.74 -92.89 -65.19
C HIS A 266 33.38 -94.27 -65.01
N GLU A 267 33.11 -94.97 -63.90
CA GLU A 267 33.57 -96.35 -63.67
C GLU A 267 33.02 -97.33 -64.73
N VAL A 268 31.73 -97.24 -65.06
CA VAL A 268 31.12 -98.08 -66.10
C VAL A 268 31.70 -97.78 -67.49
N ALA A 269 31.91 -96.50 -67.81
CA ALA A 269 32.47 -96.09 -69.09
C ALA A 269 33.94 -96.54 -69.22
N ASP A 270 34.74 -96.44 -68.16
CA ASP A 270 36.13 -96.93 -68.13
C ASP A 270 36.20 -98.46 -68.29
N GLN A 271 35.33 -99.20 -67.59
CA GLN A 271 35.19 -100.64 -67.78
C GLN A 271 34.78 -101.00 -69.21
N THR A 272 33.85 -100.24 -69.80
CA THR A 272 33.40 -100.43 -71.18
C THR A 272 34.53 -100.15 -72.17
N ASN A 273 35.34 -99.12 -71.92
CA ASN A 273 36.52 -98.78 -72.71
C ASN A 273 37.57 -99.91 -72.67
N LEU A 274 37.84 -100.48 -71.49
CA LEU A 274 38.74 -101.63 -71.33
C LEU A 274 38.20 -102.89 -72.02
N LEU A 275 36.89 -103.16 -71.92
CA LEU A 275 36.25 -104.27 -72.62
C LEU A 275 36.33 -104.11 -74.14
N ALA A 276 36.08 -102.91 -74.65
CA ALA A 276 36.17 -102.58 -76.06
C ALA A 276 37.61 -102.70 -76.60
N LEU A 277 38.60 -102.27 -75.82
CA LEU A 277 40.02 -102.44 -76.14
C LEU A 277 40.40 -103.92 -76.24
N ASN A 278 39.97 -104.74 -75.26
CA ASN A 278 40.22 -106.18 -75.29
C ASN A 278 39.55 -106.84 -76.51
N ALA A 279 38.33 -106.42 -76.86
CA ALA A 279 37.64 -106.90 -78.05
C ALA A 279 38.34 -106.49 -79.36
N ALA A 280 38.86 -105.27 -79.45
CA ALA A 280 39.62 -104.78 -80.60
C ALA A 280 40.93 -105.57 -80.79
N ILE A 281 41.64 -105.88 -79.69
CA ILE A 281 42.84 -106.72 -79.70
C ILE A 281 42.52 -108.13 -80.22
N GLU A 282 41.45 -108.75 -79.73
CA GLU A 282 41.09 -110.12 -80.15
C GLU A 282 40.57 -110.14 -81.61
N ALA A 283 39.88 -109.08 -82.04
CA ALA A 283 39.47 -108.90 -83.44
C ALA A 283 40.68 -108.75 -84.38
N ALA A 284 41.71 -108.00 -83.99
CA ALA A 284 42.96 -107.90 -84.74
C ALA A 284 43.70 -109.25 -84.80
N ARG A 285 43.62 -110.03 -83.72
CA ARG A 285 44.23 -111.37 -83.61
C ARG A 285 43.57 -112.40 -84.53
N ALA A 286 42.27 -112.26 -84.80
CA ALA A 286 41.50 -113.13 -85.70
C ALA A 286 41.72 -112.84 -87.21
N GLY A 287 42.52 -111.83 -87.58
CA GLY A 287 42.86 -111.52 -88.97
C GLY A 287 41.65 -111.08 -89.81
N GLU A 288 41.48 -111.63 -91.02
CA GLU A 288 40.37 -111.24 -91.92
C GLU A 288 38.98 -111.57 -91.34
N ASN A 289 38.85 -112.61 -90.53
CA ASN A 289 37.57 -113.02 -89.92
C ASN A 289 37.12 -112.07 -88.80
N GLY A 290 38.02 -111.26 -88.22
CA GLY A 290 37.72 -110.32 -87.13
C GLY A 290 37.40 -108.90 -87.60
N ARG A 291 37.45 -108.63 -88.91
CA ARG A 291 37.43 -107.27 -89.46
C ARG A 291 36.14 -106.50 -89.15
N SER A 292 34.98 -107.16 -89.18
CA SER A 292 33.69 -106.55 -88.79
C SER A 292 33.57 -106.33 -87.28
N PHE A 293 34.11 -107.23 -86.46
CA PHE A 293 34.15 -107.09 -85.00
C PHE A 293 35.10 -105.97 -84.54
N SER A 294 36.22 -105.76 -85.23
CA SER A 294 37.16 -104.67 -84.93
C SER A 294 36.49 -103.30 -85.06
N VAL A 295 35.67 -103.10 -86.11
CA VAL A 295 34.95 -101.82 -86.32
C VAL A 295 33.93 -101.57 -85.20
N VAL A 296 33.20 -102.61 -84.77
CA VAL A 296 32.25 -102.49 -83.65
C VAL A 296 33.00 -102.20 -82.34
N ALA A 297 34.12 -102.87 -82.08
CA ALA A 297 34.92 -102.64 -80.89
C ALA A 297 35.47 -101.21 -80.83
N ASP A 298 35.97 -100.66 -81.94
CA ASP A 298 36.41 -99.27 -82.02
C ASP A 298 35.27 -98.26 -81.81
N GLU A 299 34.07 -98.54 -82.33
CA GLU A 299 32.90 -97.68 -82.13
C GLU A 299 32.44 -97.69 -80.66
N VAL A 300 32.43 -98.86 -80.01
CA VAL A 300 32.12 -98.99 -78.57
C VAL A 300 33.18 -98.27 -77.73
N ARG A 301 34.46 -98.39 -78.10
CA ARG A 301 35.57 -97.67 -77.44
C ARG A 301 35.37 -96.16 -77.51
N LYS A 302 35.08 -95.64 -78.70
CA LYS A 302 34.80 -94.22 -78.92
C LYS A 302 33.58 -93.73 -78.14
N LEU A 303 32.52 -94.54 -78.06
CA LEU A 303 31.32 -94.22 -77.28
C LEU A 303 31.63 -94.19 -75.77
N ALA A 304 32.47 -95.09 -75.28
CA ALA A 304 32.94 -95.11 -73.90
C ALA A 304 33.80 -93.87 -73.57
N GLU A 305 34.76 -93.52 -74.43
CA GLU A 305 35.58 -92.30 -74.30
C GLU A 305 34.70 -91.03 -74.29
N MET A 306 33.71 -90.94 -75.19
CA MET A 306 32.73 -89.85 -75.19
C MET A 306 31.92 -89.80 -73.88
N THR A 307 31.49 -90.96 -73.38
CA THR A 307 30.72 -91.04 -72.12
C THR A 307 31.56 -90.56 -70.93
N MET A 308 32.85 -90.92 -70.86
CA MET A 308 33.77 -90.41 -69.82
C MET A 308 33.94 -88.89 -69.89
N MET A 309 34.07 -88.34 -71.11
CA MET A 309 34.20 -86.90 -71.31
C MET A 309 32.94 -86.16 -70.86
N THR A 310 31.76 -86.61 -71.27
CA THR A 310 30.48 -86.01 -70.84
C THR A 310 30.27 -86.17 -69.33
N ALA A 311 30.61 -87.33 -68.75
CA ALA A 311 30.54 -87.52 -67.30
C ALA A 311 31.42 -86.50 -66.55
N LYS A 312 32.63 -86.24 -67.04
CA LYS A 312 33.54 -85.23 -66.45
C LYS A 312 32.98 -83.80 -66.54
N GLU A 313 32.34 -83.45 -67.65
CA GLU A 313 31.68 -82.14 -67.81
C GLU A 313 30.53 -81.97 -66.80
N ILE A 314 29.69 -83.00 -66.63
CA ILE A 314 28.61 -82.98 -65.64
C ILE A 314 29.16 -82.93 -64.21
N ASP A 315 30.27 -83.63 -63.91
CA ASP A 315 30.91 -83.59 -62.58
C ASP A 315 31.40 -82.17 -62.23
N THR A 316 31.97 -81.50 -63.23
CA THR A 316 32.41 -80.11 -63.11
C THR A 316 31.22 -79.19 -62.81
N LEU A 317 30.13 -79.32 -63.57
CA LEU A 317 28.90 -78.54 -63.36
C LEU A 317 28.27 -78.81 -61.99
N SER A 318 28.23 -80.08 -61.56
CA SER A 318 27.70 -80.49 -60.25
C SER A 318 28.55 -79.93 -59.09
N SER A 319 29.87 -79.90 -59.26
CA SER A 319 30.78 -79.30 -58.29
C SER A 319 30.64 -77.78 -58.21
N GLU A 320 30.44 -77.12 -59.35
CA GLU A 320 30.16 -75.68 -59.41
C GLU A 320 28.82 -75.35 -58.72
N MET A 321 27.77 -76.16 -58.94
CA MET A 321 26.49 -76.01 -58.26
C MET A 321 26.62 -76.11 -56.73
N ARG A 322 27.42 -77.06 -56.23
CA ARG A 322 27.68 -77.19 -54.78
C ARG A 322 28.35 -75.94 -54.22
N LEU A 323 29.39 -75.42 -54.89
CA LEU A 323 30.06 -74.19 -54.48
C LEU A 323 29.10 -72.99 -54.44
N ARG A 324 28.26 -72.85 -55.46
CA ARG A 324 27.23 -71.78 -55.50
C ARG A 324 26.17 -71.92 -54.40
N CYS A 325 25.81 -73.15 -54.02
CA CYS A 325 24.89 -73.38 -52.89
C CYS A 325 25.53 -72.96 -51.55
N ALA A 326 26.80 -73.31 -51.34
CA ALA A 326 27.53 -72.94 -50.14
C ALA A 326 27.65 -71.42 -49.98
N ASP A 327 28.01 -70.71 -51.06
CA ASP A 327 28.05 -69.24 -51.11
C ASP A 327 26.66 -68.62 -50.82
N ALA A 328 25.59 -69.15 -51.42
CA ALA A 328 24.24 -68.68 -51.15
C ALA A 328 23.79 -68.87 -49.69
N ILE A 329 24.19 -69.96 -49.03
CA ILE A 329 23.93 -70.21 -47.61
C ILE A 329 24.70 -69.22 -46.73
N GLU A 330 25.97 -68.96 -47.06
CA GLU A 330 26.79 -67.98 -46.34
C GLU A 330 26.16 -66.59 -46.42
N GLN A 331 25.79 -66.14 -47.61
CA GLN A 331 25.12 -64.84 -47.83
C GLN A 331 23.75 -64.75 -47.13
N ALA A 332 22.97 -65.84 -47.13
CA ALA A 332 21.70 -65.89 -46.40
C ALA A 332 21.91 -65.79 -44.88
N THR A 333 22.98 -66.40 -44.36
CA THR A 333 23.34 -66.36 -42.94
C THR A 333 23.76 -64.95 -42.52
N GLN A 334 24.61 -64.28 -43.30
CA GLN A 334 25.00 -62.89 -43.07
C GLN A 334 23.78 -61.95 -43.14
N SER A 335 22.92 -62.13 -44.15
CA SER A 335 21.68 -61.33 -44.29
C SER A 335 20.75 -61.49 -43.09
N ARG A 336 20.71 -62.69 -42.50
CA ARG A 336 19.93 -62.96 -41.27
C ARG A 336 20.50 -62.18 -40.08
N GLU A 337 21.82 -62.19 -39.90
CA GLU A 337 22.48 -61.43 -38.83
C GLU A 337 22.15 -59.93 -38.93
N HIS A 338 22.25 -59.35 -40.12
CA HIS A 338 21.85 -57.96 -40.37
C HIS A 338 20.38 -57.70 -40.05
N THR A 339 19.48 -58.62 -40.41
CA THR A 339 18.04 -58.50 -40.13
C THR A 339 17.76 -58.49 -38.62
N VAL A 340 18.52 -59.27 -37.84
CA VAL A 340 18.43 -59.29 -36.37
C VAL A 340 18.88 -57.95 -35.77
N VAL A 341 19.99 -57.39 -36.25
CA VAL A 341 20.50 -56.08 -35.81
C VAL A 341 19.48 -54.97 -36.12
N ILE A 342 18.97 -54.90 -37.35
CA ILE A 342 17.95 -53.91 -37.74
C ILE A 342 16.69 -54.04 -36.86
N SER A 343 16.26 -55.27 -36.57
CA SER A 343 15.11 -55.51 -35.70
C SER A 343 15.35 -55.03 -34.26
N GLN A 344 16.60 -55.09 -33.79
CA GLN A 344 16.98 -54.60 -32.47
C GLN A 344 17.00 -53.07 -32.42
N GLU A 345 17.62 -52.42 -33.41
CA GLU A 345 17.62 -50.95 -33.54
C GLU A 345 16.19 -50.38 -33.67
N ALA A 346 15.31 -51.09 -34.39
CA ALA A 346 13.90 -50.72 -34.49
C ALA A 346 13.16 -50.83 -33.14
N ARG A 347 13.50 -51.82 -32.31
CA ARG A 347 12.95 -51.93 -30.94
C ARG A 347 13.42 -50.80 -30.03
N GLU A 348 14.70 -50.42 -30.13
CA GLU A 348 15.24 -49.27 -29.39
C GLU A 348 14.56 -47.97 -29.83
N THR A 349 14.33 -47.81 -31.14
CA THR A 349 13.55 -46.69 -31.69
C THR A 349 12.10 -46.68 -31.17
N THR A 350 11.51 -47.85 -30.94
CA THR A 350 10.17 -47.94 -30.33
C THR A 350 10.18 -47.43 -28.89
N ALA A 351 11.23 -47.73 -28.13
CA ALA A 351 11.38 -47.25 -26.75
C ALA A 351 11.56 -45.72 -26.70
N THR A 352 12.36 -45.15 -27.61
CA THR A 352 12.55 -43.68 -27.68
C THR A 352 11.27 -42.97 -28.08
N ILE A 353 10.49 -43.52 -29.01
CA ILE A 353 9.14 -43.03 -29.37
C ILE A 353 8.20 -43.06 -28.16
N GLY A 354 8.26 -44.10 -27.32
CA GLY A 354 7.50 -44.17 -26.08
C GLY A 354 7.85 -43.04 -25.09
N SER A 355 9.14 -42.73 -24.94
CA SER A 355 9.58 -41.58 -24.14
C SER A 355 9.09 -40.26 -24.70
N MET A 356 9.12 -40.08 -26.04
CA MET A 356 8.58 -38.89 -26.70
C MET A 356 7.08 -38.71 -26.42
N GLU A 357 6.29 -39.79 -26.44
CA GLU A 357 4.86 -39.73 -26.10
C GLU A 357 4.63 -39.22 -24.68
N GLN A 358 5.44 -39.67 -23.71
CA GLN A 358 5.37 -39.19 -22.33
C GLN A 358 5.75 -37.71 -22.19
N GLU A 359 6.77 -37.25 -22.92
CA GLU A 359 7.16 -35.84 -22.94
C GLU A 359 6.07 -34.94 -23.56
N ILE A 360 5.42 -35.40 -24.63
CA ILE A 360 4.29 -34.68 -25.26
C ILE A 360 3.11 -34.56 -24.28
N LEU A 361 2.80 -35.61 -23.52
CA LEU A 361 1.76 -35.55 -22.50
C LEU A 361 2.12 -34.58 -21.36
N SER A 362 3.38 -34.56 -20.94
CA SER A 362 3.88 -33.60 -19.94
C SER A 362 3.75 -32.15 -20.45
N MET A 363 4.10 -31.90 -21.72
CA MET A 363 3.95 -30.59 -22.36
C MET A 363 2.48 -30.14 -22.40
N ALA A 364 1.56 -31.05 -22.72
CA ALA A 364 0.12 -30.77 -22.70
C ALA A 364 -0.38 -30.42 -21.29
N GLY A 365 0.12 -31.12 -20.26
CA GLY A 365 -0.19 -30.78 -18.87
C GLY A 365 0.33 -29.40 -18.46
N MET A 366 1.57 -29.08 -18.83
CA MET A 366 2.20 -27.79 -18.53
C MET A 366 1.50 -26.63 -19.22
N THR A 367 1.09 -26.78 -20.48
CA THR A 367 0.32 -25.76 -21.20
C THR A 367 -1.02 -25.47 -20.54
N GLN A 368 -1.72 -26.50 -20.03
CA GLN A 368 -2.94 -26.31 -19.24
C GLN A 368 -2.71 -25.59 -17.91
N GLU A 369 -1.61 -25.92 -17.20
CA GLU A 369 -1.26 -25.25 -15.94
C GLU A 369 -0.94 -23.76 -16.14
N ILE A 370 -0.20 -23.42 -17.20
CA ILE A 370 0.08 -22.02 -17.52
C ILE A 370 -1.22 -21.30 -17.91
N MET A 371 -2.12 -21.95 -18.66
CA MET A 371 -3.42 -21.35 -18.99
C MET A 371 -4.26 -21.06 -17.75
N HIS A 372 -4.27 -21.96 -16.77
CA HIS A 372 -4.90 -21.72 -15.48
C HIS A 372 -4.23 -20.56 -14.71
N THR A 373 -2.91 -20.46 -14.78
CA THR A 373 -2.15 -19.35 -14.17
C THR A 373 -2.52 -18.01 -14.81
N ILE A 374 -2.73 -17.96 -16.13
CA ILE A 374 -3.19 -16.74 -16.82
C ILE A 374 -4.58 -16.33 -16.32
N GLN A 375 -5.51 -17.28 -16.18
CA GLN A 375 -6.87 -17.00 -15.68
C GLN A 375 -6.87 -16.46 -14.24
N THR A 376 -6.06 -17.05 -13.37
CA THR A 376 -5.95 -16.56 -11.98
C THR A 376 -5.27 -15.19 -11.92
N HIS A 377 -4.31 -14.92 -12.80
CA HIS A 377 -3.68 -13.61 -12.92
C HIS A 377 -4.66 -12.54 -13.42
N GLU A 378 -5.57 -12.88 -14.35
CA GLU A 378 -6.62 -11.98 -14.83
C GLU A 378 -7.57 -11.54 -13.69
N GLN A 379 -7.98 -12.47 -12.83
CA GLN A 379 -8.79 -12.15 -11.64
C GLN A 379 -8.03 -11.25 -10.64
N THR A 380 -6.73 -11.51 -10.48
CA THR A 380 -5.86 -10.72 -9.61
C THR A 380 -5.65 -9.31 -10.18
N TRP A 381 -5.63 -9.17 -11.50
CA TRP A 381 -5.53 -7.89 -12.20
C TRP A 381 -6.75 -7.00 -11.92
N ASP A 382 -7.97 -7.53 -12.05
CA ASP A 382 -9.20 -6.77 -11.74
C ASP A 382 -9.20 -6.25 -10.30
N SER A 383 -8.78 -7.10 -9.36
CA SER A 383 -8.69 -6.74 -7.95
C SER A 383 -7.64 -5.64 -7.71
N THR A 384 -6.49 -5.74 -8.37
CA THR A 384 -5.40 -4.77 -8.27
C THR A 384 -5.79 -3.42 -8.89
N ARG A 385 -6.49 -3.44 -10.04
CA ARG A 385 -7.03 -2.24 -10.68
C ARG A 385 -7.99 -1.50 -9.74
N ASN A 386 -8.94 -2.21 -9.15
CA ASN A 386 -9.89 -1.64 -8.19
C ASN A 386 -9.20 -1.08 -6.93
N ALA A 387 -8.17 -1.76 -6.43
CA ALA A 387 -7.38 -1.27 -5.31
C ALA A 387 -6.63 0.02 -5.69
N ASN A 388 -6.04 0.07 -6.89
CA ASN A 388 -5.33 1.25 -7.36
C ASN A 388 -6.24 2.48 -7.53
N GLU A 389 -7.47 2.28 -8.04
CA GLU A 389 -8.46 3.36 -8.13
C GLU A 389 -8.82 3.92 -6.76
N LYS A 390 -8.95 3.07 -5.73
CA LYS A 390 -9.16 3.51 -4.34
C LYS A 390 -7.95 4.29 -3.80
N VAL A 391 -6.73 3.88 -4.15
CA VAL A 391 -5.50 4.58 -3.76
C VAL A 391 -5.47 6.00 -4.35
N ALA A 392 -5.79 6.14 -5.64
CA ALA A 392 -5.90 7.46 -6.28
C ALA A 392 -6.98 8.34 -5.62
N GLN A 393 -8.14 7.76 -5.27
CA GLN A 393 -9.19 8.48 -4.53
C GLN A 393 -8.72 8.94 -3.14
N VAL A 394 -7.97 8.10 -2.41
CA VAL A 394 -7.41 8.47 -1.10
C VAL A 394 -6.37 9.58 -1.25
N ALA A 395 -5.51 9.53 -2.26
CA ALA A 395 -4.53 10.58 -2.54
C ALA A 395 -5.22 11.95 -2.77
N LEU A 396 -6.27 11.97 -3.60
CA LEU A 396 -7.05 13.19 -3.84
C LEU A 396 -7.72 13.72 -2.58
N ARG A 397 -8.29 12.83 -1.77
CA ARG A 397 -8.93 13.20 -0.50
C ARG A 397 -7.93 13.78 0.49
N LEU A 398 -6.75 13.18 0.64
CA LEU A 398 -5.68 13.68 1.51
C LEU A 398 -5.20 15.07 1.07
N LEU A 399 -5.12 15.31 -0.24
CA LEU A 399 -4.75 16.63 -0.76
C LEU A 399 -5.80 17.69 -0.40
N ASN A 400 -7.09 17.35 -0.47
CA ASN A 400 -8.17 18.27 -0.08
C ASN A 400 -8.16 18.54 1.43
N GLU A 401 -8.06 17.48 2.26
CA GLU A 401 -7.98 17.61 3.72
C GLU A 401 -6.75 18.42 4.15
N ALA A 402 -5.61 18.25 3.47
CA ALA A 402 -4.43 19.09 3.68
C ALA A 402 -4.69 20.56 3.33
N GLY A 403 -5.37 20.84 2.22
CA GLY A 403 -5.76 22.20 1.83
C GLY A 403 -6.62 22.88 2.91
N GLU A 404 -7.62 22.18 3.43
CA GLU A 404 -8.48 22.69 4.52
C GLU A 404 -7.69 22.98 5.81
N LEU A 405 -6.70 22.15 6.15
CA LEU A 405 -5.80 22.38 7.29
C LEU A 405 -4.88 23.58 7.08
N VAL A 406 -4.35 23.78 5.87
CA VAL A 406 -3.58 24.99 5.53
C VAL A 406 -4.45 26.24 5.73
N ASP A 407 -5.68 26.22 5.21
CA ASP A 407 -6.61 27.35 5.32
C ASP A 407 -6.93 27.64 6.80
N LEU A 408 -7.19 26.62 7.60
CA LEU A 408 -7.44 26.76 9.05
C LEU A 408 -6.25 27.39 9.78
N VAL A 409 -5.03 26.98 9.44
CA VAL A 409 -3.82 27.49 10.08
C VAL A 409 -3.41 28.86 9.55
N SER A 410 -3.82 29.23 8.34
CA SER A 410 -3.60 30.56 7.76
C SER A 410 -4.36 31.67 8.51
N PHE A 411 -5.42 31.31 9.24
CA PHE A 411 -6.09 32.21 10.17
C PHE A 411 -5.12 32.76 11.23
N PHE A 412 -4.21 31.90 11.74
CA PHE A 412 -3.26 32.23 12.80
C PHE A 412 -1.96 32.91 12.31
N ASP A 413 -1.83 33.21 11.02
CA ASP A 413 -0.69 33.93 10.43
C ASP A 413 -0.85 35.47 10.44
N GLY A 414 -1.90 36.00 11.06
CA GLY A 414 -2.14 37.44 11.18
C GLY A 414 -2.39 38.18 9.84
N LYS A 415 -2.40 37.48 8.70
CA LYS A 415 -2.54 38.08 7.35
C LYS A 415 -3.95 38.00 6.78
N THR A 416 -4.88 37.34 7.45
CA THR A 416 -6.20 36.99 6.89
C THR A 416 -7.39 37.52 7.70
N ALA A 417 -7.21 38.59 8.47
CA ALA A 417 -8.30 39.23 9.23
C ALA A 417 -9.36 39.95 8.35
N SER A 418 -9.31 39.86 7.01
CA SER A 418 -10.28 40.52 6.12
C SER A 418 -11.15 39.60 5.25
N ARG A 419 -10.96 38.28 5.30
CA ARG A 419 -11.96 37.36 4.72
C ARG A 419 -12.81 36.80 5.85
N GLY A 420 -13.91 37.49 6.09
CA GLY A 420 -14.95 37.07 7.02
C GLY A 420 -15.28 35.59 6.82
N LEU A 421 -15.47 34.91 7.95
CA LEU A 421 -16.05 33.57 8.04
C LEU A 421 -17.17 33.45 7.00
N VAL A 422 -16.89 32.74 5.90
CA VAL A 422 -17.94 32.31 5.01
C VAL A 422 -18.78 31.36 5.84
N SER A 423 -19.97 31.84 6.19
CA SER A 423 -21.06 31.07 6.78
C SER A 423 -21.17 29.72 6.08
N VAL A 424 -20.64 28.69 6.72
CA VAL A 424 -21.04 27.30 6.45
C VAL A 424 -22.49 27.21 6.91
N LYS A 425 -23.43 27.33 5.96
CA LYS A 425 -24.81 26.92 6.18
C LYS A 425 -24.89 25.39 6.01
N PRO A 426 -25.76 24.73 6.79
CA PRO A 426 -25.85 23.27 6.88
C PRO A 426 -26.25 22.60 5.56
#